data_AF-A0A838QTL2-F1
#
_entry.id   AF-A0A838QTL2-F1
#
_cell.length_a   1.000
_cell.length_b   1.000
_cell.length_c   1.000
_cell.angle_alpha   90.00
_cell.angle_beta   90.00
_cell.angle_gamma   90.00
#
_symmetry.space_group_name_H-M   'P 1'
#
loop_
_entity.id
_entity.type
_entity.pdbx_description
1 polymer ?
#
loop_
_entity_poly.entity_id
_entity_poly.type
_entity_poly.pdbx_seq_one_letter_code
_entity_poly.pdbx_strand_id
1 'polypeptide(L)'
;MEPPALDNQVRLSVYRHFVLTGEAPSVQHTSDETGASVAAIAASLERLAAAHVLVLHPTTRRLWMAMPFSAIPTSFRVRAEGREWWANCAWDALGISAMLGLPAEITTSCSDCGDPLPVRTTGHGLSGETGVVHFAVPAASWWHDIGFT
;
A
#
# COMPACT_ATOMS: atom_id res chain seq x y z
N MET A 1 7.82 -8.70 -24.99
CA MET A 1 6.83 -7.68 -24.58
C MET A 1 7.60 -6.38 -24.38
N GLU A 2 7.07 -5.25 -24.84
CA GLU A 2 7.73 -3.95 -24.68
C GLU A 2 7.74 -3.53 -23.19
N PRO A 3 8.84 -2.96 -22.65
CA PRO A 3 8.97 -2.69 -21.21
C PRO A 3 7.79 -1.92 -20.56
N PRO A 4 7.23 -0.86 -21.18
CA PRO A 4 6.10 -0.13 -20.59
C PRO A 4 4.81 -0.96 -20.46
N ALA A 5 4.61 -1.93 -21.37
CA ALA A 5 3.43 -2.80 -21.33
C ALA A 5 3.55 -3.84 -20.19
N LEU A 6 4.75 -4.38 -19.96
CA LEU A 6 4.99 -5.31 -18.86
C LEU A 6 4.89 -4.61 -17.50
N ASP A 7 5.44 -3.41 -17.36
CA ASP A 7 5.42 -2.66 -16.09
C ASP A 7 3.99 -2.37 -15.62
N ASN A 8 3.08 -2.06 -16.55
CA ASN A 8 1.66 -1.90 -16.24
C ASN A 8 1.00 -3.22 -15.80
N GLN A 9 1.36 -4.35 -16.40
CA GLN A 9 0.83 -5.66 -16.01
C GLN A 9 1.33 -6.09 -14.63
N VAL A 10 2.62 -5.87 -14.35
CA VAL A 10 3.22 -6.14 -13.03
C VAL A 10 2.56 -5.29 -11.96
N ARG A 11 2.41 -3.98 -12.21
CA ARG A 11 1.69 -3.09 -11.29
C ARG A 11 0.26 -3.61 -11.04
N LEU A 12 -0.47 -3.95 -12.09
CA LEU A 12 -1.85 -4.42 -11.94
C LEU A 12 -1.95 -5.73 -11.15
N SER A 13 -1.04 -6.69 -11.40
CA SER A 13 -0.91 -7.93 -10.63
C SER A 13 -0.69 -7.65 -9.14
N VAL A 14 0.23 -6.72 -8.81
CA VAL A 14 0.49 -6.30 -7.42
C VAL A 14 -0.76 -5.79 -6.73
N TYR A 15 -1.46 -4.83 -7.34
CA TYR A 15 -2.65 -4.25 -6.72
C TYR A 15 -3.79 -5.26 -6.61
N ARG A 16 -4.03 -6.08 -7.65
CA ARG A 16 -5.04 -7.14 -7.60
C ARG A 16 -4.78 -8.11 -6.47
N HIS A 17 -3.53 -8.54 -6.30
CA HIS A 17 -3.16 -9.46 -5.23
C HIS A 17 -3.46 -8.85 -3.86
N PHE A 18 -3.01 -7.60 -3.60
CA PHE A 18 -3.34 -6.91 -2.36
C PHE A 18 -4.85 -6.81 -2.11
N VAL A 19 -5.63 -6.39 -3.11
CA VAL A 19 -7.08 -6.25 -2.98
C VAL A 19 -7.75 -7.59 -2.61
N LEU A 20 -7.26 -8.69 -3.17
CA LEU A 20 -7.84 -10.02 -2.97
C LEU A 20 -7.39 -10.69 -1.67
N THR A 21 -6.12 -10.54 -1.29
CA THR A 21 -5.50 -11.35 -0.22
C THR A 21 -5.11 -10.56 1.02
N GLY A 22 -4.96 -9.24 0.92
CA GLY A 22 -4.42 -8.42 2.00
C GLY A 22 -2.89 -8.38 2.04
N GLU A 23 -2.21 -9.12 1.18
CA GLU A 23 -0.76 -9.33 1.22
C GLU A 23 -0.06 -8.92 -0.07
N ALA A 24 1.26 -8.78 -0.04
CA ALA A 24 2.07 -8.56 -1.23
C ALA A 24 2.31 -9.87 -2.00
N PRO A 25 2.21 -9.88 -3.34
CA PRO A 25 2.55 -11.07 -4.11
C PRO A 25 4.05 -11.36 -4.06
N SER A 26 4.40 -12.64 -4.23
CA SER A 26 5.77 -13.02 -4.53
C SER A 26 6.12 -12.72 -5.98
N VAL A 27 7.41 -12.58 -6.28
CA VAL A 27 7.90 -12.44 -7.67
C VAL A 27 7.47 -13.65 -8.52
N GLN A 28 7.43 -14.84 -7.93
CA GLN A 28 6.95 -16.05 -8.60
C GLN A 28 5.46 -15.96 -8.94
N HIS A 29 4.62 -15.53 -8.00
CA HIS A 29 3.18 -15.36 -8.25
C HIS A 29 2.92 -14.41 -9.43
N THR A 30 3.61 -13.27 -9.45
CA THR A 30 3.48 -12.30 -10.55
C THR A 30 4.05 -12.85 -11.87
N SER A 31 5.10 -13.67 -11.83
CA SER A 31 5.64 -14.38 -13.00
C SER A 31 4.59 -15.35 -13.57
N ASP A 32 3.93 -16.12 -12.72
CA ASP A 32 2.87 -17.07 -13.10
C ASP A 32 1.65 -16.34 -13.68
N GLU A 33 1.23 -15.21 -13.09
CA GLU A 33 0.06 -14.44 -13.56
C GLU A 33 0.31 -13.75 -14.91
N THR A 34 1.51 -13.20 -15.11
CA THR A 34 1.83 -12.41 -16.32
C THR A 34 2.43 -13.24 -17.46
N GLY A 35 2.93 -14.45 -17.15
CA GLY A 35 3.68 -15.29 -18.09
C GLY A 35 5.10 -14.79 -18.40
N ALA A 36 5.56 -13.70 -17.76
CA ALA A 36 6.92 -13.20 -17.90
C ALA A 36 7.87 -13.95 -16.96
N SER A 37 9.18 -13.97 -17.27
CA SER A 37 10.16 -14.64 -16.41
C SER A 37 10.34 -13.90 -15.09
N VAL A 38 10.69 -14.63 -14.02
CA VAL A 38 11.04 -14.07 -12.70
C VAL A 38 12.06 -12.91 -12.80
N ALA A 39 13.06 -13.02 -13.68
CA ALA A 39 14.05 -11.97 -13.90
C ALA A 39 13.43 -10.71 -14.54
N ALA A 40 12.48 -10.87 -15.48
CA ALA A 40 11.76 -9.75 -16.07
C ALA A 40 10.84 -9.07 -15.06
N ILE A 41 10.20 -9.83 -14.16
CA ILE A 41 9.40 -9.29 -13.05
C ILE A 41 10.27 -8.50 -12.08
N ALA A 42 11.39 -9.05 -11.64
CA ALA A 42 12.32 -8.35 -10.75
C ALA A 42 12.80 -7.02 -11.38
N ALA A 43 13.19 -7.05 -12.66
CA ALA A 43 13.59 -5.84 -13.37
C ALA A 43 12.44 -4.82 -13.53
N SER A 44 11.21 -5.30 -13.69
CA SER A 44 10.01 -4.45 -13.73
C SER A 44 9.74 -3.77 -12.40
N LEU A 45 9.81 -4.51 -11.28
CA LEU A 45 9.68 -3.97 -9.94
C LEU A 45 10.73 -2.90 -9.65
N GLU A 46 11.98 -3.10 -10.09
CA GLU A 46 13.04 -2.09 -9.97
C GLU A 46 12.73 -0.81 -10.75
N ARG A 47 12.22 -0.92 -11.99
CA ARG A 47 11.80 0.26 -12.78
C ARG A 47 10.60 0.98 -12.16
N LEU A 48 9.61 0.23 -11.68
CA LEU A 48 8.44 0.78 -11.00
C LEU A 48 8.85 1.51 -9.70
N ALA A 49 9.82 0.97 -8.97
CA ALA A 49 10.39 1.61 -7.79
C ALA A 49 11.14 2.91 -8.13
N ALA A 50 11.99 2.88 -9.15
CA ALA A 50 12.71 4.07 -9.62
C ALA A 50 11.75 5.17 -10.13
N ALA A 51 10.58 4.79 -10.63
CA ALA A 51 9.52 5.70 -11.04
C ALA A 51 8.56 6.10 -9.90
N HIS A 52 8.88 5.77 -8.64
CA HIS A 52 8.08 6.11 -7.46
C HIS A 52 6.63 5.56 -7.50
N VAL A 53 6.41 4.45 -8.21
CA VAL A 53 5.09 3.79 -8.32
C VAL A 53 4.85 2.83 -7.15
N LEU A 54 5.92 2.25 -6.61
CA LEU A 54 5.93 1.34 -5.47
C LEU A 54 7.28 1.48 -4.75
N VAL A 55 7.42 0.84 -3.58
CA VAL A 55 8.64 0.87 -2.79
C VAL A 55 9.14 -0.55 -2.58
N LEU A 56 10.43 -0.77 -2.86
CA LEU A 56 11.13 -2.00 -2.55
C LEU A 56 11.94 -1.81 -1.27
N HIS A 57 11.97 -2.84 -0.42
CA HIS A 57 12.76 -2.84 0.81
C HIS A 57 14.25 -2.61 0.45
N PRO A 58 14.97 -1.72 1.16
CA PRO A 58 16.33 -1.31 0.79
C PRO A 58 17.31 -2.48 0.72
N THR A 59 17.22 -3.43 1.67
CA THR A 59 18.10 -4.60 1.72
C THR A 59 17.60 -5.78 0.88
N THR A 60 16.38 -6.25 1.09
CA THR A 60 15.88 -7.50 0.48
C THR A 60 15.37 -7.32 -0.94
N ARG A 61 15.14 -6.08 -1.38
CA ARG A 61 14.49 -5.73 -2.66
C ARG A 61 13.11 -6.37 -2.86
N ARG A 62 12.50 -6.91 -1.80
CA ARG A 62 11.10 -7.37 -1.82
C ARG A 62 10.17 -6.17 -1.81
N LEU A 63 8.96 -6.35 -2.34
CA LEU A 63 7.91 -5.33 -2.26
C LEU A 63 7.69 -4.94 -0.80
N TRP A 64 7.79 -3.64 -0.52
CA TRP A 64 7.63 -3.10 0.83
C TRP A 64 6.35 -2.25 0.93
N MET A 65 6.07 -1.44 -0.10
CA MET A 65 4.87 -0.62 -0.17
C MET A 65 4.35 -0.58 -1.61
N ALA A 66 3.03 -0.61 -1.77
CA ALA A 66 2.34 -0.31 -3.01
C ALA A 66 1.13 0.56 -2.66
N MET A 67 1.35 1.87 -2.56
CA MET A 67 0.42 2.80 -1.92
C MET A 67 -0.99 2.65 -2.50
N PRO A 68 -2.03 2.46 -1.66
CA PRO A 68 -2.01 2.71 -0.21
C PRO A 68 -1.63 1.50 0.67
N PHE A 69 -1.24 0.37 0.08
CA PHE A 69 -0.94 -0.86 0.84
C PHE A 69 0.48 -0.92 1.36
N SER A 70 0.63 -1.52 2.54
CA SER A 70 1.90 -1.97 3.11
C SER A 70 2.05 -3.48 2.96
N ALA A 71 3.24 -3.93 2.61
CA ALA A 71 3.57 -5.36 2.54
C ALA A 71 3.92 -5.97 3.91
N ILE A 72 3.98 -5.14 4.97
CA ILE A 72 4.28 -5.56 6.34
C ILE A 72 3.21 -5.01 7.30
N PRO A 73 3.03 -5.64 8.47
CA PRO A 73 2.18 -5.07 9.52
C PRO A 73 2.65 -3.68 9.96
N THR A 74 1.70 -2.78 10.18
CA THR A 74 1.93 -1.40 10.66
C THR A 74 0.96 -1.05 11.79
N SER A 75 1.01 0.17 12.32
CA SER A 75 -0.01 0.65 13.26
C SER A 75 -1.36 0.98 12.59
N PHE A 76 -1.49 0.83 11.28
CA PHE A 76 -2.70 1.18 10.52
C PHE A 76 -3.31 -0.05 9.86
N ARG A 77 -4.21 -0.71 10.59
CA ARG A 77 -4.92 -1.89 10.11
C ARG A 77 -6.27 -1.50 9.56
N VAL A 78 -6.59 -1.91 8.33
CA VAL A 78 -7.86 -1.62 7.66
C VAL A 78 -8.64 -2.91 7.47
N ARG A 79 -9.92 -2.94 7.86
CA ARG A 79 -10.81 -4.09 7.69
C ARG A 79 -12.07 -3.70 6.94
N ALA A 80 -12.43 -4.46 5.93
CA ALA A 80 -13.70 -4.32 5.21
C ALA A 80 -14.11 -5.66 4.60
N GLU A 81 -15.41 -5.98 4.64
CA GLU A 81 -15.99 -7.18 4.02
C GLU A 81 -15.26 -8.50 4.36
N GLY A 82 -14.84 -8.67 5.62
CA GLY A 82 -14.12 -9.88 6.07
C GLY A 82 -12.68 -9.99 5.58
N ARG A 83 -12.14 -8.95 4.94
CA ARG A 83 -10.72 -8.83 4.54
C ARG A 83 -10.01 -7.82 5.41
N GLU A 84 -8.68 -7.95 5.47
CA GLU A 84 -7.79 -7.10 6.24
C GLU A 84 -6.60 -6.68 5.38
N TRP A 85 -6.17 -5.43 5.55
CA TRP A 85 -4.99 -4.85 4.91
C TRP A 85 -4.20 -4.04 5.92
N TRP A 86 -2.92 -3.84 5.63
CA TRP A 86 -2.07 -2.87 6.32
C TRP A 86 -1.83 -1.66 5.43
N ALA A 87 -1.92 -0.46 6.00
CA ALA A 87 -1.60 0.80 5.33
C ALA A 87 -0.27 1.37 5.86
N ASN A 88 0.42 2.19 5.07
CA ASN A 88 1.71 2.77 5.51
C ASN A 88 1.52 3.90 6.54
N CYS A 89 0.41 4.63 6.46
CA CYS A 89 0.09 5.76 7.34
C CYS A 89 -1.42 5.99 7.45
N ALA A 90 -1.82 7.02 8.22
CA ALA A 90 -3.22 7.40 8.37
C ALA A 90 -3.89 7.78 7.04
N TRP A 91 -3.17 8.51 6.17
CA TRP A 91 -3.67 8.89 4.85
C TRP A 91 -3.90 7.67 3.95
N ASP A 92 -2.93 6.76 3.90
CA ASP A 92 -3.05 5.52 3.15
C ASP A 92 -4.19 4.64 3.68
N ALA A 93 -4.42 4.60 5.00
CA ALA A 93 -5.51 3.83 5.58
C ALA A 93 -6.89 4.30 5.08
N LEU A 94 -7.07 5.63 5.00
CA LEU A 94 -8.25 6.23 4.37
C LEU A 94 -8.27 5.94 2.86
N GLY A 95 -7.10 5.98 2.22
CA GLY A 95 -6.90 5.66 0.81
C GLY A 95 -7.33 4.24 0.41
N ILE A 96 -7.10 3.23 1.27
CA ILE A 96 -7.56 1.86 1.02
C ILE A 96 -9.09 1.82 0.92
N SER A 97 -9.78 2.41 1.90
CA SER A 97 -11.25 2.46 1.88
C SER A 97 -11.78 3.21 0.66
N ALA A 98 -11.17 4.35 0.33
CA ALA A 98 -11.55 5.16 -0.82
C ALA A 98 -11.32 4.43 -2.16
N MET A 99 -10.18 3.78 -2.31
CA MET A 99 -9.82 3.04 -3.53
C MET A 99 -10.75 1.84 -3.76
N LEU A 100 -11.16 1.15 -2.68
CA LEU A 100 -12.06 0.01 -2.76
C LEU A 100 -13.54 0.42 -2.86
N GLY A 101 -13.88 1.67 -2.50
CA GLY A 101 -15.27 2.11 -2.38
C GLY A 101 -16.05 1.35 -1.29
N LEU A 102 -15.34 0.85 -0.27
CA LEU A 102 -15.92 0.02 0.79
C LEU A 102 -15.89 0.76 2.13
N PRO A 103 -16.97 0.68 2.93
CA PRO A 103 -16.93 1.03 4.33
C PRO A 103 -15.88 0.19 5.06
N ALA A 104 -15.03 0.83 5.86
CA ALA A 104 -13.93 0.15 6.54
C ALA A 104 -13.84 0.54 8.02
N GLU A 105 -13.33 -0.39 8.82
CA GLU A 105 -12.87 -0.15 10.18
C GLU A 105 -11.34 -0.06 10.16
N ILE A 106 -10.80 1.06 10.62
CA ILE A 106 -9.37 1.32 10.73
C ILE A 106 -9.00 1.28 12.22
N THR A 107 -8.10 0.39 12.58
CA THR A 107 -7.51 0.36 13.93
C THR A 107 -6.15 1.06 13.89
N THR A 108 -5.98 2.07 14.73
CA THR A 108 -4.70 2.75 14.98
C THR A 108 -4.66 3.31 16.41
N SER A 109 -3.62 4.04 16.75
CA SER A 109 -3.42 4.69 18.04
C SER A 109 -2.92 6.13 17.86
N CYS A 110 -3.21 7.00 18.82
CA CYS A 110 -2.67 8.36 18.84
C CYS A 110 -1.13 8.34 18.91
N SER A 111 -0.46 9.08 18.04
CA SER A 111 1.01 9.16 18.03
C SER A 111 1.62 9.93 19.20
N ASP A 112 0.80 10.71 19.93
CA ASP A 112 1.24 11.48 21.11
C ASP A 112 1.09 10.65 22.40
N CYS A 113 -0.14 10.21 22.72
CA CYS A 113 -0.43 9.51 23.97
C CYS A 113 -0.51 7.98 23.87
N GLY A 114 -0.58 7.41 22.66
CA GLY A 114 -0.72 5.96 22.45
C GLY A 114 -2.13 5.39 22.63
N ASP A 115 -3.13 6.21 22.96
CA ASP A 115 -4.50 5.74 23.16
C ASP A 115 -5.10 5.16 21.87
N PRO A 116 -5.93 4.11 21.96
CA PRO A 116 -6.61 3.54 20.80
C PRO A 116 -7.46 4.59 20.08
N LEU A 117 -7.29 4.68 18.76
CA LEU A 117 -7.99 5.64 17.91
C LEU A 117 -8.66 4.90 16.74
N PRO A 118 -9.81 4.23 16.96
CA PRO A 118 -10.54 3.56 15.89
C PRO A 118 -11.18 4.61 14.97
N VAL A 119 -11.03 4.42 13.66
CA VAL A 119 -11.65 5.26 12.63
C VAL A 119 -12.58 4.41 11.78
N ARG A 120 -13.74 4.94 11.41
CA ARG A 120 -14.69 4.26 10.52
C ARG A 120 -14.92 5.11 9.28
N THR A 121 -15.02 4.47 8.14
CA THR A 121 -15.23 5.12 6.84
C THR A 121 -16.45 4.52 6.14
N THR A 122 -17.00 5.28 5.19
CA THR A 122 -18.11 4.85 4.32
C THR A 122 -17.66 4.43 2.92
N GLY A 123 -16.36 4.45 2.64
CA GLY A 123 -15.80 4.32 1.28
C GLY A 123 -15.63 5.66 0.56
N HIS A 124 -16.38 6.70 0.93
CA HIS A 124 -16.27 8.03 0.32
C HIS A 124 -16.14 9.17 1.33
N GLY A 125 -16.05 8.84 2.62
CA GLY A 125 -15.88 9.78 3.70
C GLY A 125 -15.72 9.08 5.05
N LEU A 126 -15.59 9.88 6.10
CA LEU A 126 -15.58 9.40 7.47
C LEU A 126 -17.01 9.15 7.95
N SER A 127 -17.19 8.13 8.78
CA SER A 127 -18.40 7.95 9.58
C SER A 127 -18.07 8.20 11.05
N GLY A 128 -18.58 9.29 11.61
CA GLY A 128 -18.37 9.65 13.02
C GLY A 128 -17.55 10.93 13.20
N GLU A 129 -16.75 10.97 14.26
CA GLU A 129 -16.04 12.15 14.72
C GLU A 129 -14.87 12.54 13.81
N THR A 130 -14.48 13.82 13.92
CA THR A 130 -13.34 14.40 13.20
C THR A 130 -12.03 14.07 13.90
N GLY A 131 -10.99 13.76 13.13
CA GLY A 131 -9.62 13.62 13.61
C GLY A 131 -8.65 14.53 12.85
N VAL A 132 -7.41 14.60 13.33
CA VAL A 132 -6.33 15.34 12.68
C VAL A 132 -5.28 14.36 12.17
N VAL A 133 -4.96 14.43 10.88
CA VAL A 133 -3.79 13.77 10.30
C VAL A 133 -2.69 14.81 10.19
N HIS A 134 -1.53 14.52 10.80
CA HIS A 134 -0.36 15.39 10.75
C HIS A 134 0.67 14.84 9.76
N PHE A 135 1.06 15.66 8.78
CA PHE A 135 2.15 15.39 7.86
C PHE A 135 3.38 16.19 8.30
N ALA A 136 4.35 15.51 8.91
CA ALA A 136 5.53 16.17 9.46
C ALA A 136 6.48 16.69 8.37
N VAL A 137 6.46 16.07 7.18
CA VAL A 137 7.30 16.39 6.04
C VAL A 137 6.43 16.86 4.87
N PRO A 138 6.80 17.94 4.15
CA PRO A 138 6.10 18.34 2.93
C PRO A 138 6.07 17.22 1.89
N ALA A 139 4.95 17.06 1.18
CA ALA A 139 4.76 15.96 0.22
C ALA A 139 5.83 15.91 -0.89
N ALA A 140 6.36 17.07 -1.30
CA ALA A 140 7.45 17.14 -2.27
C ALA A 140 8.78 16.52 -1.78
N SER A 141 8.91 16.24 -0.49
CA SER A 141 10.11 15.71 0.16
C SER A 141 9.95 14.28 0.70
N TRP A 142 8.78 13.67 0.58
CA TRP A 142 8.56 12.29 1.08
C TRP A 142 9.53 11.29 0.44
N TRP A 143 9.81 11.41 -0.86
CA TRP A 143 10.72 10.49 -1.54
C TRP A 143 12.20 10.63 -1.16
N HIS A 144 12.58 11.59 -0.31
CA HIS A 144 13.91 11.60 0.30
C HIS A 144 14.10 10.41 1.25
N ASP A 145 13.04 10.01 1.96
CA ASP A 145 13.03 8.83 2.82
C ASP A 145 11.60 8.33 3.04
N ILE A 146 10.98 7.79 1.98
CA ILE A 146 9.57 7.34 2.00
C ILE A 146 9.31 6.23 3.03
N GLY A 147 10.38 5.57 3.51
CA GLY A 147 10.29 4.58 4.57
C GLY A 147 9.90 5.17 5.93
N PHE A 148 10.16 6.46 6.15
CA PHE A 148 10.03 7.13 7.44
C PHE A 148 9.38 8.53 7.35
N THR A 149 8.81 8.91 6.20
CA THR A 149 8.20 10.23 5.96
C THR A 149 6.71 10.19 5.67
#